data_AF-A0AA91YTS1-F1
#
_entry.id   AF-A0AA91YTS1-F1
#
_cell.length_a   1.000
_cell.length_b   1.000
_cell.length_c   1.000
_cell.angle_alpha   90.00
_cell.angle_beta   90.00
_cell.angle_gamma   90.00
#
_symmetry.space_group_name_H-M   'P 1'
#
loop_
_entity.id
_entity.type
_entity.pdbx_description
1 polymer ?
#
loop_
_entity_poly.entity_id
_entity_poly.type
_entity_poly.pdbx_seq_one_letter_code
_entity_poly.pdbx_strand_id
1 'polypeptide(L)'
;MLKAILLIIFGSLALGDAHAEAWAVTDSAHPLVVPAGVQVRVILLDGQERLENQLSRNLPPNPQQATIAAQRMMKSAEGVRLMGELAKAQQGLTVVVN
;
A
#
# COMPACT_ATOMS: atom_id res chain seq x y z
N MET A 1 -17.19 33.25 -25.88
CA MET A 1 -16.54 32.08 -25.23
C MET A 1 -15.93 32.56 -23.93
N LEU A 2 -16.64 32.40 -22.81
CA LEU A 2 -16.27 32.96 -21.51
C LEU A 2 -15.50 31.90 -20.72
N LYS A 3 -14.20 32.11 -20.50
CA LYS A 3 -13.32 31.22 -19.73
C LYS A 3 -13.54 31.52 -18.24
N ALA A 4 -14.23 30.64 -17.53
CA ALA A 4 -14.38 30.73 -16.08
C ALA A 4 -13.01 30.41 -15.43
N ILE A 5 -12.39 31.41 -14.82
CA ILE A 5 -11.21 31.26 -13.99
C ILE A 5 -11.70 30.88 -12.59
N LEU A 6 -11.46 29.63 -12.19
CA LEU A 6 -11.76 29.12 -10.86
C LEU A 6 -10.70 29.65 -9.88
N LEU A 7 -11.07 30.64 -9.06
CA LEU A 7 -10.29 31.09 -7.91
C LEU A 7 -10.59 30.15 -6.73
N ILE A 8 -9.64 29.28 -6.38
CA ILE A 8 -9.70 28.54 -5.12
C ILE A 8 -8.99 29.38 -4.05
N ILE A 9 -9.79 30.00 -3.18
CA ILE A 9 -9.30 30.66 -1.97
C ILE A 9 -9.03 29.56 -0.93
N PHE A 10 -7.76 29.26 -0.65
CA PHE A 10 -7.40 28.49 0.54
C PHE A 10 -7.21 29.44 1.72
N GLY A 11 -8.30 29.70 2.44
CA GLY A 11 -8.25 30.31 3.76
C GLY A 11 -8.29 29.22 4.82
N SER A 12 -7.17 29.02 5.54
CA SER A 12 -7.14 28.43 6.88
C SER A 12 -5.80 28.78 7.51
N LEU A 13 -5.76 29.87 8.28
CA LEU A 13 -4.66 30.11 9.21
C LEU A 13 -4.97 29.31 10.49
N ALA A 14 -4.65 28.01 10.47
CA ALA A 14 -4.70 27.18 11.65
C ALA A 14 -3.42 27.41 12.46
N LEU A 15 -3.56 27.97 13.66
CA LEU A 15 -2.55 27.88 14.72
C LEU A 15 -2.52 26.41 15.18
N GLY A 16 -1.73 25.57 14.50
CA GLY A 16 -1.68 24.13 14.76
C GLY A 16 -0.52 23.77 15.68
N ASP A 17 -0.81 22.94 16.69
CA ASP A 17 0.19 22.14 17.39
C ASP A 17 1.11 21.49 16.36
N ALA A 18 2.44 21.63 16.52
CA ALA A 18 3.41 21.03 15.63
C ALA A 18 3.39 19.50 15.78
N HIS A 19 2.43 18.84 15.14
CA HIS A 19 2.35 17.39 15.02
C HIS A 19 3.46 16.97 14.05
N ALA A 20 4.61 16.55 14.58
CA ALA A 20 5.68 15.99 13.77
C ALA A 20 5.23 14.62 13.25
N GLU A 21 4.85 14.55 11.97
CA GLU A 21 4.60 13.26 11.31
C GLU A 21 5.94 12.61 10.98
N ALA A 22 6.22 11.44 11.58
CA ALA A 22 7.41 10.66 11.29
C ALA A 22 7.15 9.69 10.12
N TRP A 23 8.00 9.75 9.10
CA TRP A 23 7.94 8.88 7.93
C TRP A 23 9.19 8.00 7.93
N ALA A 24 9.01 6.68 7.83
CA ALA A 24 10.09 5.73 7.64
C ALA A 24 9.93 5.07 6.28
N VAL A 25 11.01 5.04 5.50
CA VAL A 25 11.07 4.38 4.21
C VAL A 25 12.04 3.22 4.33
N THR A 26 11.57 2.00 4.12
CA THR A 26 12.39 0.78 4.27
C THR A 26 11.93 -0.29 3.27
N ASP A 27 12.60 -1.43 3.26
CA ASP A 27 12.18 -2.64 2.56
C ASP A 27 11.84 -3.76 3.56
N SER A 28 11.34 -4.89 3.07
CA SER A 28 10.98 -6.03 3.93
C SER A 28 12.19 -6.81 4.47
N ALA A 29 13.40 -6.60 3.92
CA ALA A 29 14.63 -7.19 4.42
C ALA A 29 15.16 -6.44 5.65
N HIS A 30 14.76 -5.18 5.84
CA HIS A 30 15.13 -4.31 6.94
C HIS A 30 13.90 -3.91 7.77
N PRO A 31 13.36 -4.82 8.61
CA PRO A 31 12.17 -4.55 9.41
C PRO A 31 12.43 -3.43 10.42
N LEU A 32 11.49 -2.48 10.48
CA LEU A 32 11.55 -1.37 11.41
C LEU A 32 10.87 -1.74 12.73
N VAL A 33 11.53 -1.46 13.85
CA VAL A 33 10.91 -1.56 15.19
C VAL A 33 10.44 -0.17 15.59
N VAL A 34 9.12 0.03 15.61
CA VAL A 34 8.51 1.28 16.07
C VAL A 34 8.19 1.16 17.56
N PRO A 35 8.72 2.03 18.44
CA PRO A 35 8.37 2.03 19.86
C PRO A 35 6.87 2.27 20.07
N ALA A 36 6.28 1.58 21.05
CA ALA A 36 4.88 1.75 21.39
C ALA A 36 4.56 3.21 21.73
N GLY A 37 3.46 3.73 21.18
CA GLY A 37 3.02 5.12 21.38
C GLY A 37 3.64 6.13 20.41
N VAL A 38 4.52 5.71 19.49
CA VAL A 38 5.03 6.56 18.40
C VAL A 38 4.29 6.23 17.11
N GLN A 39 3.62 7.22 16.52
CA GLN A 39 2.99 7.07 15.21
C GLN A 39 4.03 7.31 14.12
N VAL A 40 4.38 6.26 13.37
CA VAL A 40 5.28 6.34 12.21
C VAL A 40 4.58 5.77 10.99
N ARG A 41 4.56 6.54 9.90
CA ARG A 41 4.12 6.06 8.58
C ARG A 41 5.26 5.27 7.95
N VAL A 42 5.07 3.95 7.74
CA VAL A 42 6.12 3.06 7.20
C VAL A 42 5.90 2.73 5.74
N ILE A 43 6.61 3.39 4.83
CA ILE A 43 6.60 3.11 3.40
C ILE A 43 7.53 1.93 3.11
N LEU A 44 6.96 0.81 2.63
CA LEU A 44 7.71 -0.34 2.15
C LEU A 44 7.98 -0.21 0.65
N LEU A 45 9.25 -0.12 0.28
CA LEU A 45 9.70 0.05 -1.11
C LEU A 45 9.40 -1.18 -1.98
N ASP A 46 9.43 -2.37 -1.38
CA ASP A 46 9.28 -3.67 -2.04
C ASP A 46 7.88 -4.30 -1.81
N GLY A 47 6.95 -3.54 -1.22
CA GLY A 47 5.63 -4.04 -0.84
C GLY A 47 4.86 -4.62 -2.03
N GLN A 48 4.83 -3.92 -3.16
CA GLN A 48 4.15 -4.38 -4.37
C GLN A 48 4.80 -5.63 -4.95
N GLU A 49 6.11 -5.60 -5.22
CA GLU A 49 6.85 -6.73 -5.81
C GLU A 49 6.70 -7.99 -4.96
N ARG A 50 6.78 -7.85 -3.63
CA ARG A 50 6.60 -8.97 -2.71
C ARG A 50 5.20 -9.59 -2.81
N LEU A 51 4.16 -8.77 -2.88
CA LEU A 51 2.77 -9.23 -2.98
C LEU A 51 2.50 -9.90 -4.34
N GLU A 52 3.06 -9.37 -5.42
CA GLU A 52 3.01 -9.98 -6.75
C GLU A 52 3.75 -11.33 -6.79
N ASN A 53 4.92 -11.40 -6.16
CA ASN A 53 5.68 -12.65 -5.98
C ASN A 53 4.94 -13.66 -5.11
N GLN A 54 4.13 -13.22 -4.13
CA GLN A 54 3.26 -14.12 -3.37
C GLN A 54 2.12 -14.67 -4.23
N LEU A 55 1.50 -13.81 -5.04
CA LEU A 55 0.37 -14.17 -5.88
C LEU A 55 0.77 -15.15 -7.01
N SER A 56 1.99 -15.02 -7.53
CA SER A 56 2.49 -15.80 -8.68
C SER A 56 3.35 -17.01 -8.30
N ARG A 57 3.75 -17.14 -7.03
CA ARG A 57 4.79 -18.07 -6.56
C ARG A 57 4.60 -19.53 -6.96
N ASN A 58 3.36 -19.99 -7.05
CA ASN A 58 2.99 -21.40 -7.28
C ASN A 58 2.26 -21.61 -8.61
N LEU A 59 2.47 -20.73 -9.60
CA LEU A 59 1.86 -20.91 -10.92
C LEU A 59 2.63 -21.99 -11.71
N PRO A 60 1.93 -23.02 -12.23
CA PRO A 60 2.56 -24.03 -13.07
C PRO A 60 2.99 -23.43 -14.42
N PRO A 61 4.01 -24.01 -15.09
CA PRO A 61 4.51 -23.50 -16.37
C PRO A 61 3.53 -23.66 -17.54
N ASN A 62 2.54 -24.56 -17.41
CA ASN A 62 1.48 -24.71 -18.40
C ASN A 62 0.45 -23.57 -18.27
N PRO A 63 0.22 -22.73 -19.30
CA PRO A 63 -0.67 -21.57 -19.22
C PRO A 63 -2.12 -21.88 -18.83
N GLN A 64 -2.66 -23.03 -19.29
CA GLN A 64 -4.02 -23.44 -18.95
C GLN A 64 -4.12 -23.81 -17.46
N GLN A 65 -3.12 -24.53 -16.96
CA GLN A 65 -3.03 -24.88 -15.55
C GLN A 65 -2.76 -23.64 -14.68
N ALA A 66 -1.96 -22.69 -15.18
CA ALA A 66 -1.67 -21.43 -14.51
C ALA A 66 -2.94 -20.60 -14.31
N THR A 67 -3.78 -20.53 -15.34
CA THR A 67 -5.08 -19.84 -15.27
C THR A 67 -5.97 -20.45 -14.18
N ILE A 68 -6.06 -21.78 -14.12
CA ILE A 68 -6.85 -22.49 -13.11
C ILE A 68 -6.26 -22.26 -11.71
N ALA A 69 -4.94 -22.35 -11.56
CA ALA A 69 -4.24 -22.11 -10.29
C ALA A 69 -4.43 -20.67 -9.80
N ALA A 70 -4.29 -19.69 -10.69
CA ALA A 70 -4.51 -18.28 -10.40
C ALA A 70 -5.97 -18.02 -9.98
N GLN A 71 -6.95 -18.59 -10.69
CA GLN A 71 -8.37 -18.47 -10.31
C GLN A 71 -8.67 -19.08 -8.95
N ARG A 72 -8.07 -20.23 -8.62
CA ARG A 72 -8.21 -20.84 -7.29
C ARG A 72 -7.57 -19.98 -6.21
N MET A 73 -6.37 -19.44 -6.47
CA MET A 73 -5.68 -18.53 -5.57
C MET A 73 -6.52 -17.27 -5.31
N MET A 74 -7.01 -16.61 -6.35
CA MET A 74 -7.85 -15.40 -6.25
C MET A 74 -9.14 -15.62 -5.43
N LYS A 75 -9.71 -16.83 -5.45
CA LYS A 75 -10.91 -17.20 -4.69
C LYS A 75 -10.62 -17.64 -3.25
N SER A 76 -9.37 -17.89 -2.91
CA SER A 76 -8.97 -18.28 -1.56
C SER A 76 -8.97 -17.09 -0.61
N ALA A 77 -9.12 -17.34 0.70
CA ALA A 77 -9.02 -16.30 1.72
C ALA A 77 -7.67 -15.57 1.68
N GLU A 78 -6.58 -16.29 1.40
CA GLU A 78 -5.26 -15.73 1.24
C GLU A 78 -5.16 -14.82 0.02
N GLY A 79 -5.67 -15.25 -1.14
CA GLY A 79 -5.69 -14.43 -2.35
C GLY A 79 -6.53 -13.16 -2.19
N VAL A 80 -7.68 -13.22 -1.52
CA VAL A 80 -8.48 -12.03 -1.20
C VAL A 80 -7.69 -11.06 -0.32
N ARG A 81 -7.00 -11.56 0.71
CA ARG A 81 -6.13 -10.73 1.56
C ARG A 81 -5.01 -10.08 0.76
N LEU A 82 -4.30 -10.85 -0.05
CA LEU A 82 -3.17 -10.37 -0.87
C LEU A 82 -3.62 -9.34 -1.91
N MET A 83 -4.76 -9.54 -2.57
CA MET A 83 -5.31 -8.55 -3.50
C MET A 83 -5.68 -7.24 -2.79
N GLY A 84 -6.21 -7.32 -1.57
CA GLY A 84 -6.50 -6.15 -0.74
C GLY A 84 -5.23 -5.41 -0.29
N GLU A 85 -4.18 -6.15 0.10
CA GLU A 85 -2.87 -5.58 0.43
C GLU A 85 -2.20 -4.95 -0.79
N LEU A 86 -2.31 -5.58 -1.97
CA LEU A 86 -1.76 -5.06 -3.22
C LEU A 86 -2.45 -3.77 -3.63
N ALA A 87 -3.79 -3.70 -3.52
CA ALA A 87 -4.54 -2.48 -3.79
C ALA A 87 -4.13 -1.33 -2.87
N LYS A 88 -3.88 -1.61 -1.58
CA LYS A 88 -3.37 -0.61 -0.62
C LYS A 88 -1.96 -0.15 -0.98
N ALA A 89 -1.07 -1.09 -1.32
CA ALA A 89 0.29 -0.80 -1.75
C ALA A 89 0.31 0.09 -3.01
N GLN A 90 -0.53 -0.20 -4.01
CA GLN A 90 -0.65 0.61 -5.23
C GLN A 90 -1.22 2.01 -4.98
N GLN A 91 -2.10 2.17 -4.00
CA GLN A 91 -2.64 3.47 -3.61
C GLN A 91 -1.69 4.27 -2.70
N GLY A 92 -0.49 3.75 -2.38
CA GLY A 92 0.41 4.33 -1.38
C GLY A 92 -0.17 4.33 0.03
N LEU A 93 -1.29 3.62 0.25
CA LEU A 93 -1.97 3.49 1.53
C LEU A 93 -1.13 2.59 2.43
N THR A 94 -0.36 3.26 3.27
CA THR A 94 0.63 2.71 4.17
C THR A 94 -0.03 1.94 5.33
N VAL A 95 0.58 0.85 5.79
CA VAL A 95 0.19 0.23 7.07
C VAL A 95 0.57 1.21 8.19
N VAL A 96 -0.43 1.77 8.88
CA VAL A 96 -0.20 2.47 10.14
C VAL A 96 0.06 1.40 11.19
N VAL A 97 1.27 1.37 11.73
CA VAL A 97 1.64 0.48 12.82
C VAL A 97 1.43 1.25 14.12
N ASN A 98 0.57 0.75 15.00
CA ASN A 98 0.33 1.26 16.35
C ASN A 98 1.15 0.45 17.37
#